data_AF-A0A016VGT6-F1
#
_entry.id   AF-A0A016VGT6-F1
#
_cell.length_a   1.000
_cell.length_b   1.000
_cell.length_c   1.000
_cell.angle_alpha   90.00
_cell.angle_beta   90.00
_cell.angle_gamma   90.00
#
_symmetry.space_group_name_H-M   'P 1'
#
loop_
_entity.id
_entity.type
_entity.pdbx_description
1 polymer ?
#
loop_
_entity_poly.entity_id
_entity_poly.type
_entity_poly.pdbx_seq_one_letter_code
_entity_poly.pdbx_strand_id
1 'polypeptide(L)' 'MVQVDILLVFADLKCTTDNDCPAGTKCSEQICVARTDCPMRAPLKTPAGCKVEQYLDGKKCPMHKVVCP' A
#
# COMPACT_ATOMS: atom_id res chain seq x y z
N MET A 1 -28.39 -0.25 -8.10
CA MET A 1 -27.59 -1.09 -7.18
C MET A 1 -26.19 -1.06 -7.75
N VAL A 2 -25.22 -0.34 -7.20
CA VAL A 2 -24.45 -0.73 -6.01
C VAL A 2 -24.11 0.49 -5.14
N GLN A 3 -24.27 0.31 -3.83
CA GLN A 3 -23.96 1.20 -2.70
C GLN A 3 -22.51 1.71 -2.75
N VAL A 4 -22.22 3.01 -2.58
CA VAL A 4 -22.35 3.88 -1.39
C VAL A 4 -21.25 3.62 -0.34
N ASP A 5 -20.52 4.71 -0.09
CA ASP A 5 -19.94 5.15 1.18
C ASP A 5 -18.42 5.13 1.45
N ILE A 6 -18.03 6.27 2.00
CA ILE A 6 -16.73 6.75 2.44
C ILE A 6 -16.48 6.16 3.83
N LEU A 7 -15.61 5.16 3.96
CA LEU A 7 -14.76 4.85 5.13
C LEU A 7 -14.13 3.44 4.95
N LEU A 8 -12.79 3.36 5.00
CA LEU A 8 -11.99 2.11 5.05
C LEU A 8 -11.92 1.30 3.74
N VAL A 9 -11.14 1.80 2.77
CA VAL A 9 -10.89 1.16 1.46
C VAL A 9 -10.01 -0.10 1.58
N PHE A 10 -10.53 -1.19 2.14
CA PHE A 10 -9.85 -2.50 2.19
C PHE A 10 -10.79 -3.71 2.02
N ALA A 11 -12.07 -3.52 1.73
CA ALA A 11 -13.00 -4.61 1.49
C ALA A 11 -13.56 -4.52 0.08
N ASP A 12 -13.49 -5.63 -0.66
CA ASP A 12 -14.16 -5.89 -1.94
C ASP A 12 -13.52 -5.39 -3.24
N LEU A 13 -12.21 -5.12 -3.29
CA LEU A 13 -11.51 -5.17 -4.58
C LEU A 13 -11.35 -6.63 -5.00
N LYS A 14 -12.38 -7.12 -5.71
CA LYS A 14 -12.30 -8.37 -6.45
C LYS A 14 -11.20 -8.23 -7.50
N CYS A 15 -10.24 -9.12 -7.47
CA CYS A 15 -9.11 -9.13 -8.39
C CYS A 15 -9.11 -10.43 -9.19
N THR A 16 -8.57 -10.38 -10.41
CA THR A 16 -8.32 -11.59 -11.20
C THR A 16 -6.82 -11.83 -11.32
N THR A 17 -6.04 -10.74 -11.29
CA THR A 17 -4.58 -10.72 -11.38
C THR A 17 -3.99 -9.75 -10.37
N ASP A 18 -2.69 -9.89 -10.07
CA ASP A 18 -1.98 -8.99 -9.16
C ASP A 18 -1.96 -7.53 -9.61
N ASN A 19 -2.19 -7.26 -10.90
CA ASN A 19 -2.21 -5.91 -11.44
C ASN A 19 -3.53 -5.16 -11.16
N ASP A 20 -4.59 -5.88 -10.81
CA ASP A 20 -5.87 -5.28 -10.40
C ASP A 20 -5.80 -4.68 -8.99
N CYS A 21 -4.77 -5.09 -8.24
CA CYS A 21 -4.59 -4.74 -6.85
C CYS A 21 -3.65 -3.52 -6.68
N PRO A 22 -3.93 -2.64 -5.70
CA PRO A 22 -3.06 -1.51 -5.41
C PRO A 22 -1.67 -1.97 -4.97
N ALA A 23 -0.69 -1.09 -5.14
CA ALA A 23 0.68 -1.35 -4.72
C ALA A 23 0.76 -1.73 -3.23
N GLY A 24 1.50 -2.80 -2.93
CA GLY A 24 1.57 -3.40 -1.58
C GLY A 24 0.55 -4.50 -1.33
N THR A 25 -0.30 -4.80 -2.30
CA THR A 25 -1.26 -5.91 -2.24
C THR A 25 -1.07 -6.86 -3.42
N LYS A 26 -1.56 -8.09 -3.27
CA LYS A 26 -1.56 -9.14 -4.30
C LYS A 26 -2.94 -9.73 -4.41
N CYS A 27 -3.25 -10.31 -5.56
CA CYS A 27 -4.49 -11.02 -5.71
C CYS A 27 -4.37 -12.42 -5.10
N SER A 28 -5.21 -12.71 -4.11
CA SER A 28 -5.29 -14.02 -3.48
C SER A 28 -6.76 -14.36 -3.30
N GLU A 29 -7.19 -15.54 -3.74
CA GLU A 29 -8.61 -15.94 -3.63
C GLU A 29 -9.59 -14.90 -4.21
N GLN A 30 -9.19 -14.26 -5.32
CA GLN A 30 -9.95 -13.19 -5.98
C GLN A 30 -10.17 -11.94 -5.13
N ILE A 31 -9.40 -11.75 -4.06
CA ILE A 31 -9.40 -10.55 -3.23
C ILE A 31 -7.99 -9.97 -3.12
N CYS A 32 -7.90 -8.64 -3.11
CA CYS A 32 -6.62 -7.97 -2.89
C CYS A 32 -6.22 -8.08 -1.42
N VAL A 33 -5.21 -8.91 -1.14
CA VAL A 33 -4.64 -9.09 0.20
C VAL A 33 -3.31 -8.38 0.32
N ALA A 34 -2.99 -7.90 1.52
CA ALA A 34 -1.68 -7.33 1.79
C ALA A 34 -0.56 -8.33 1.48
N ARG A 35 0.47 -7.86 0.79
CA ARG A 35 1.66 -8.65 0.53
C ARG A 35 2.48 -8.79 1.80
N THR A 36 2.62 -10.02 2.29
CA THR A 36 3.46 -10.34 3.46
C THR A 36 4.95 -10.20 3.17
N ASP A 37 5.33 -10.17 1.88
CA ASP A 37 6.70 -9.89 1.45
C ASP A 37 7.01 -8.39 1.38
N CYS A 38 5.99 -7.52 1.49
CA CYS A 38 6.24 -6.12 1.73
C CYS A 38 6.60 -5.93 3.22
N PRO A 39 7.74 -5.30 3.53
CA PRO A 39 8.14 -5.10 4.91
C PRO A 39 7.11 -4.20 5.60
N MET A 40 6.43 -4.72 6.61
CA MET A 40 5.66 -3.90 7.55
C MET A 40 6.64 -2.98 8.26
N ARG A 41 6.71 -1.71 7.86
CA ARG A 41 7.70 -0.78 8.40
C ARG A 41 7.20 -0.22 9.73
N ALA A 42 8.07 -0.28 10.72
CA ALA A 42 7.96 0.46 11.97
C ALA A 42 7.83 1.98 11.67
N PRO A 43 7.24 2.76 12.59
CA PRO A 43 7.18 4.21 12.43
C PRO A 43 8.59 4.78 12.22
N LEU A 44 8.79 5.46 11.09
CA LEU A 44 10.06 6.13 10.81
C LEU A 44 10.25 7.28 11.81
N LYS A 45 11.44 7.36 12.40
CA LYS A 45 11.86 8.57 13.11
C LYS A 45 12.24 9.61 12.07
N THR A 46 11.36 10.58 11.84
CA THR A 46 11.65 11.72 10.97
C THR A 46 12.37 12.81 11.77
N PRO A 47 13.63 13.15 11.46
CA PRO A 47 14.32 14.28 12.07
C PRO A 47 13.62 15.60 11.72
N ALA A 48 13.74 16.60 12.61
CA ALA A 48 13.21 17.93 12.35
C ALA A 48 13.81 18.51 11.06
N GLY A 49 12.95 18.97 10.16
CA GLY A 49 13.36 19.50 8.85
C GLY A 49 13.37 18.49 7.70
N CYS A 50 13.24 17.19 7.97
CA CYS A 50 13.15 16.17 6.92
C CYS A 50 11.70 15.79 6.61
N LYS A 51 11.41 15.48 5.34
CA LYS A 51 10.11 15.03 4.85
C LYS A 51 10.10 13.52 4.63
N VAL A 52 8.94 12.90 4.77
CA VAL A 52 8.74 11.50 4.37
C VAL A 52 8.06 11.49 3.01
N GLU A 53 8.72 10.91 2.02
CA GLU A 53 8.14 10.66 0.71
C GLU A 53 7.76 9.19 0.57
N GLN A 54 6.60 8.94 -0.04
CA GLN A 54 6.16 7.59 -0.40
C GLN A 54 6.64 7.26 -1.81
N TYR A 55 7.21 6.07 -1.98
CA TYR A 55 7.63 5.56 -3.27
C TYR A 55 7.31 4.07 -3.37
N LEU A 56 7.16 3.59 -4.59
CA LEU A 56 7.04 2.15 -4.85
C LEU A 56 8.42 1.57 -5.11
N ASP A 57 8.77 0.54 -4.35
CA ASP A 57 9.99 -0.22 -4.63
C ASP A 57 9.81 -1.13 -5.87
N GLY A 58 10.87 -1.76 -6.37
CA GLY A 58 10.84 -2.64 -7.55
C GLY A 58 9.82 -3.79 -7.46
N LYS A 59 9.34 -4.12 -6.26
CA LYS A 59 8.27 -5.11 -6.01
C LYS A 59 6.86 -4.49 -5.90
N LYS A 60 6.70 -3.21 -6.27
CA LYS A 60 5.48 -2.42 -6.05
C LYS A 60 5.04 -2.39 -4.58
N CYS A 61 5.97 -2.44 -3.64
CA CYS A 61 5.66 -2.25 -2.23
C CYS A 61 5.69 -0.74 -1.89
N PRO A 62 4.70 -0.20 -1.17
CA PRO A 62 4.72 1.17 -0.70
C PRO A 62 5.78 1.33 0.38
N MET A 63 6.82 2.08 0.06
CA MET A 63 7.93 2.38 0.94
C MET A 63 7.97 3.86 1.24
N HIS A 64 8.57 4.20 2.37
CA HIS A 64 8.78 5.58 2.80
C HIS A 64 10.27 5.91 2.77
N LYS A 65 10.66 7.06 2.22
CA LYS A 65 12.03 7.58 2.23
C LYS A 65 12.03 8.90 3.00
N VAL A 66 13.01 9.07 3.90
CA VAL A 66 13.24 10.36 4.54
C VAL A 66 14.11 11.19 3.60
N VAL A 67 13.60 12.34 3.17
CA VAL A 67 14.29 13.33 2.34
C VAL A 67 14.54 14.56 3.19
N CYS A 68 15.81 14.85 3.46
CA CYS A 68 16.23 16.06 4.17
C CYS A 68 16.70 17.11 3.15
N PRO A 69 16.41 18.40 3.39
CA PRO A 69 16.89 19.51 2.55
C PRO A 69 18.41 19.67 2.60
#